data_AF-A0A914FCN1-F1
#
_entry.id   AF-A0A914FCN1-F1
#
_cell.length_a   1.000
_cell.length_b   1.000
_cell.length_c   1.000
_cell.angle_alpha   90.00
_cell.angle_beta   90.00
_cell.angle_gamma   90.00
#
_symmetry.space_group_name_H-M   'P 1'
#
loop_
_entity.id
_entity.type
_entity.pdbx_description
1 polymer ?
#
loop_
_entity_poly.entity_id
_entity_poly.type
_entity_poly.pdbx_seq_one_letter_code
_entity_poly.pdbx_strand_id
1 'polypeptide(L)'
;AGGNNNSICLNFEGGYECQSPCAAGFKASPLDGSCIDIDECELNTADCATGQECINSDGSYECQETCAKGYQPNDSGVCQDIDECVTQPCKAPMTCKNLLGSHACVCPKGFPIINGTCEGLVVDSEHPFKVLDYSSDAQNCPAGYYFEKGKCLDTDECAFDAPCAYKCTNIPGNYQCECPTGYVVGENGICAVLDYSSDAQNCPAGYYFEKGKCLDTDECAFDAPCAYKCTNIPGNYQCECPTGYVVGENGICADIDECAFENACTGSELCFNELGSYSCLAKPCPRKFRFNLDTFQCVPICKNCSSTPINLHLLPVKHGLPAETPLIRLTAHDHDGRVLRKSSFKIKTPTEFFLRPDLTAGGSATVLNKHKLTSGTRHQIAIHSISVSHDRKIKYKTDFLVFVSVSQYPF
;
A
#
# COMPACT_ATOMS: atom_id res chain seq x y z
N ALA A 1 -26.06 -41.82 38.43
CA ALA A 1 -25.79 -40.40 38.20
C ALA A 1 -25.15 -40.34 36.82
N GLY A 2 -25.86 -40.01 35.75
CA GLY A 2 -26.51 -38.72 35.52
C GLY A 2 -25.53 -37.89 34.67
N GLY A 3 -25.62 -38.02 33.34
CA GLY A 3 -24.74 -37.33 32.39
C GLY A 3 -25.19 -37.61 30.95
N ASN A 4 -25.57 -36.54 30.25
CA ASN A 4 -26.17 -36.53 28.92
C ASN A 4 -25.30 -37.22 27.86
N ASN A 5 -25.80 -38.31 27.29
CA ASN A 5 -25.22 -38.99 26.13
C ASN A 5 -25.84 -38.41 24.85
N ASN A 6 -25.30 -37.31 24.34
CA ASN A 6 -25.72 -36.69 23.07
C ASN A 6 -24.79 -37.04 21.88
N SER A 7 -24.10 -38.19 21.92
CA SER A 7 -23.25 -38.67 20.84
C SER A 7 -23.92 -39.80 20.02
N ILE A 8 -23.91 -39.68 18.69
CA ILE A 8 -24.39 -40.71 17.76
C ILE A 8 -23.18 -41.49 17.26
N CYS A 9 -23.06 -42.77 17.65
CA CYS A 9 -21.96 -43.64 17.26
C CYS A 9 -22.46 -44.87 16.49
N LEU A 10 -21.84 -45.16 15.35
CA LEU A 10 -22.13 -46.34 14.53
C LEU A 10 -21.01 -47.38 14.73
N ASN A 11 -21.39 -48.63 15.04
CA ASN A 11 -20.46 -49.73 15.30
C ASN A 11 -20.21 -50.56 14.03
N PHE A 12 -18.97 -51.00 13.79
CA PHE A 12 -18.60 -52.03 12.81
C PHE A 12 -17.60 -53.04 13.39
N GLU A 13 -17.40 -54.19 12.72
CA GLU A 13 -16.45 -55.21 13.20
C GLU A 13 -15.02 -54.65 13.22
N GLY A 14 -14.51 -54.38 14.42
CA GLY A 14 -13.19 -53.82 14.67
C GLY A 14 -13.17 -52.39 15.25
N GLY A 15 -14.32 -51.72 15.42
CA GLY A 15 -14.37 -50.39 16.05
C GLY A 15 -15.73 -49.69 15.95
N TYR A 16 -15.78 -48.45 16.45
CA TYR A 16 -16.94 -47.56 16.30
C TYR A 16 -16.48 -46.21 15.72
N GLU A 17 -17.29 -45.61 14.86
CA GLU A 17 -17.06 -44.28 14.28
C GLU A 17 -18.23 -43.38 14.67
N CYS A 18 -17.95 -42.30 15.41
CA CYS A 18 -18.95 -41.32 15.83
C CYS A 18 -18.90 -40.13 14.86
N GLN A 19 -20.01 -39.83 14.21
CA GLN A 19 -20.15 -38.63 13.38
C GLN A 19 -20.47 -37.43 14.28
N SER A 20 -19.51 -36.52 14.43
CA SER A 20 -19.58 -35.29 15.24
C SER A 20 -19.82 -35.52 16.75
N PRO A 21 -19.02 -34.94 17.66
CA PRO A 21 -19.07 -35.29 19.09
C PRO A 21 -20.30 -34.78 19.84
N CYS A 22 -21.12 -33.90 19.26
CA CYS A 22 -22.29 -33.32 19.93
C CYS A 22 -23.53 -33.27 19.00
N ALA A 23 -24.72 -33.42 19.60
CA ALA A 23 -26.00 -33.23 18.94
C ALA A 23 -26.17 -31.80 18.39
N ALA A 24 -27.07 -31.61 17.43
CA ALA A 24 -27.42 -30.29 16.92
C ALA A 24 -27.89 -29.37 18.06
N GLY A 25 -27.46 -28.10 18.04
CA GLY A 25 -27.65 -27.14 19.14
C GLY A 25 -26.58 -27.19 20.23
N PHE A 26 -25.57 -28.08 20.13
CA PHE A 26 -24.51 -28.20 21.14
C PHE A 26 -23.10 -28.17 20.53
N LYS A 27 -22.15 -27.56 21.25
CA LYS A 27 -20.72 -27.53 20.90
C LYS A 27 -19.89 -28.25 21.97
N ALA A 28 -18.75 -28.81 21.58
CA ALA A 28 -17.83 -29.43 22.53
C ALA A 28 -17.06 -28.37 23.32
N SER A 29 -17.10 -28.49 24.65
CA SER A 29 -16.30 -27.69 25.59
C SER A 29 -14.81 -27.88 25.32
N PRO A 30 -14.03 -26.79 25.16
CA PRO A 30 -12.58 -26.87 24.93
C PRO A 30 -11.79 -27.51 26.09
N LEU A 31 -12.40 -27.64 27.27
CA LEU A 31 -11.72 -28.09 28.49
C LEU A 31 -11.80 -29.61 28.70
N ASP A 32 -12.98 -30.18 28.48
CA ASP A 32 -13.28 -31.58 28.84
C ASP A 32 -14.06 -32.34 27.77
N GLY A 33 -14.34 -31.71 26.62
CA GLY A 33 -15.09 -32.32 25.53
C GLY A 33 -16.57 -32.57 25.85
N SER A 34 -17.08 -32.05 26.98
CA SER A 34 -18.51 -32.10 27.30
C SER A 34 -19.31 -31.26 26.31
N CYS A 35 -20.52 -31.69 25.95
CA CYS A 35 -21.38 -30.91 25.07
C CYS A 35 -22.06 -29.81 25.87
N ILE A 36 -21.75 -28.56 25.53
CA ILE A 36 -22.40 -27.36 26.07
C ILE A 36 -23.35 -26.80 25.03
N ASP A 37 -24.47 -26.28 25.51
CA ASP A 37 -25.47 -25.59 24.70
C ASP A 37 -24.82 -24.45 23.89
N ILE A 38 -25.30 -24.27 22.66
CA ILE A 38 -24.92 -23.14 21.82
C ILE A 38 -25.91 -22.02 22.11
N ASP A 39 -25.45 -20.98 22.80
CA ASP A 39 -26.31 -19.81 22.99
C ASP A 39 -26.47 -19.04 21.67
N GLU A 40 -27.54 -19.34 20.92
CA GLU A 40 -27.78 -18.70 19.63
C GLU A 40 -28.12 -17.21 19.75
N CYS A 41 -28.54 -16.75 20.94
CA CYS A 41 -28.83 -15.34 21.22
C CYS A 41 -27.53 -14.54 21.47
N GLU A 42 -26.57 -15.07 22.24
CA GLU A 42 -25.25 -14.44 22.41
C GLU A 42 -24.44 -14.42 21.11
N LEU A 43 -24.62 -15.45 20.27
CA LEU A 43 -23.93 -15.58 19.00
C LEU A 43 -24.63 -14.84 17.84
N ASN A 44 -25.81 -14.24 18.07
CA ASN A 44 -26.68 -13.64 17.05
C ASN A 44 -26.96 -14.58 15.86
N THR A 45 -27.06 -15.90 16.12
CA THR A 45 -27.36 -16.92 15.11
C THR A 45 -28.82 -17.40 15.15
N ALA A 46 -29.62 -16.88 16.07
CA ALA A 46 -31.04 -17.17 16.16
C ALA A 46 -31.81 -16.59 14.95
N ASP A 47 -32.62 -17.42 14.29
CA ASP A 47 -33.49 -17.06 13.16
C ASP A 47 -34.81 -16.44 13.66
N CYS A 48 -34.68 -15.35 14.43
CA CYS A 48 -35.82 -14.56 14.87
C CYS A 48 -36.16 -13.49 13.83
N ALA A 49 -37.45 -13.19 13.64
CA ALA A 49 -37.85 -12.10 12.75
C ALA A 49 -37.32 -10.76 13.27
N THR A 50 -37.05 -9.82 12.36
CA THR A 50 -36.50 -8.50 12.70
C THR A 50 -37.30 -7.83 13.81
N GLY A 51 -36.62 -7.47 14.91
CA GLY A 51 -37.25 -6.82 16.07
C GLY A 51 -37.91 -7.77 17.08
N GLN A 52 -37.70 -9.09 17.01
CA GLN A 52 -38.09 -10.04 18.06
C GLN A 52 -36.95 -10.26 19.07
N GLU A 53 -37.31 -10.50 20.35
CA GLU A 53 -36.34 -10.81 21.41
C GLU A 53 -36.02 -12.31 21.42
N CYS A 54 -34.73 -12.66 21.37
CA CYS A 54 -34.26 -14.05 21.43
C CYS A 54 -34.08 -14.51 22.88
N ILE A 55 -34.57 -15.71 23.20
CA ILE A 55 -34.36 -16.39 24.46
C ILE A 55 -33.66 -17.72 24.19
N ASN A 56 -32.47 -17.90 24.76
CA ASN A 56 -31.73 -19.14 24.63
C ASN A 56 -32.39 -20.27 25.44
N SER A 57 -32.42 -21.49 24.90
CA SER A 57 -32.99 -22.69 25.53
C SER A 57 -32.05 -23.88 25.34
N ASP A 58 -32.09 -24.89 26.20
CA ASP A 58 -31.14 -26.02 26.09
C ASP A 58 -31.34 -26.79 24.77
N GLY A 59 -30.38 -26.64 23.85
CA GLY A 59 -30.35 -27.21 22.51
C GLY A 59 -31.08 -26.42 21.42
N SER A 60 -31.58 -25.21 21.69
CA SER A 60 -32.29 -24.36 20.72
C SER A 60 -32.51 -22.92 21.23
N TYR A 61 -33.34 -22.12 20.56
CA TYR A 61 -33.76 -20.80 21.03
C TYR A 61 -35.26 -20.59 20.78
N GLU A 62 -35.86 -19.71 21.57
CA GLU A 62 -37.22 -19.24 21.39
C GLU A 62 -37.21 -17.75 21.05
N CYS A 63 -37.92 -17.36 19.99
CA CYS A 63 -38.14 -15.96 19.65
C CYS A 63 -39.43 -15.49 20.32
N GLN A 64 -39.36 -14.42 21.12
CA GLN A 64 -40.56 -13.86 21.71
C GLN A 64 -41.49 -13.29 20.64
N GLU A 65 -42.76 -13.64 20.76
CA GLU A 65 -43.86 -13.15 19.90
C GLU A 65 -44.17 -11.66 20.12
N THR A 66 -43.61 -11.05 21.16
CA THR A 66 -43.69 -9.62 21.42
C THR A 66 -42.49 -8.89 20.84
N CYS A 67 -42.73 -7.74 20.22
CA CYS A 67 -41.66 -6.91 19.68
C CYS A 67 -40.71 -6.42 20.78
N ALA A 68 -39.42 -6.50 20.49
CA ALA A 68 -38.36 -5.95 21.30
C ALA A 68 -38.54 -4.43 21.49
N LYS A 69 -37.95 -3.89 22.55
CA LYS A 69 -38.00 -2.45 22.83
C LYS A 69 -37.45 -1.65 21.64
N GLY A 70 -38.19 -0.63 21.20
CA GLY A 70 -37.87 0.15 20.00
C GLY A 70 -38.58 -0.33 18.73
N TYR A 71 -39.39 -1.39 18.83
CA TYR A 71 -40.19 -1.93 17.72
C TYR A 71 -41.68 -1.94 18.06
N GLN A 72 -42.52 -1.82 17.04
CA GLN A 72 -43.97 -1.93 17.14
C GLN A 72 -44.49 -2.94 16.12
N PRO A 73 -45.52 -3.74 16.45
CA PRO A 73 -46.12 -4.65 15.47
C PRO A 73 -46.90 -3.84 14.42
N ASN A 74 -46.76 -4.22 13.15
CA ASN A 74 -47.63 -3.73 12.09
C ASN A 74 -48.95 -4.53 12.03
N ASP A 75 -49.86 -4.18 11.10
CA ASP A 75 -51.17 -4.84 10.94
C ASP A 75 -51.08 -6.36 10.65
N SER A 76 -49.91 -6.86 10.26
CA SER A 76 -49.62 -8.28 10.00
C SER A 76 -48.88 -8.97 11.16
N GLY A 77 -48.67 -8.28 12.29
CA GLY A 77 -47.95 -8.81 13.45
C GLY A 77 -46.42 -8.81 13.32
N VAL A 78 -45.86 -8.22 12.25
CA VAL A 78 -44.41 -8.13 12.06
C VAL A 78 -43.88 -6.90 12.79
N CYS A 79 -42.82 -7.07 13.55
CA CYS A 79 -42.16 -5.99 14.29
C CYS A 79 -41.44 -5.06 13.30
N GLN A 80 -41.91 -3.82 13.24
CA GLN A 80 -41.27 -2.75 12.50
C GLN A 80 -40.62 -1.77 13.47
N ASP A 81 -39.48 -1.26 13.06
CA ASP A 81 -38.75 -0.25 13.80
C ASP A 81 -39.60 1.00 14.05
N ILE A 82 -39.51 1.57 15.26
CA ILE A 82 -40.17 2.82 15.61
C ILE A 82 -39.24 3.96 15.20
N ASP A 83 -39.60 4.72 14.16
CA ASP A 83 -38.83 5.90 13.79
C ASP A 83 -39.00 7.02 14.85
N GLU A 84 -38.12 7.04 15.84
CA GLU A 84 -38.20 8.03 16.91
C GLU A 84 -37.87 9.45 16.41
N CYS A 85 -37.18 9.58 15.27
CA CYS A 85 -36.83 10.88 14.68
C CYS A 85 -38.05 11.67 14.18
N VAL A 86 -39.18 11.01 13.94
CA VAL A 86 -40.47 11.68 13.64
C VAL A 86 -40.86 12.65 14.76
N THR A 87 -40.51 12.33 16.01
CA THR A 87 -40.83 13.17 17.18
C THR A 87 -39.80 14.26 17.47
N GLN A 88 -38.74 14.37 16.65
CA GLN A 88 -37.62 15.29 16.83
C GLN A 88 -37.03 15.26 18.26
N PRO A 89 -36.55 14.10 18.73
CA PRO A 89 -36.06 13.93 20.10
C PRO A 89 -34.74 14.69 20.36
N CYS A 90 -34.02 15.08 19.31
CA CYS A 90 -32.71 15.72 19.40
C CYS A 90 -32.81 17.24 19.55
N LYS A 91 -32.00 17.83 20.44
CA LYS A 91 -31.87 19.28 20.58
C LYS A 91 -31.04 19.87 19.45
N ALA A 92 -31.52 20.94 18.80
CA ALA A 92 -30.71 21.68 17.83
C ALA A 92 -29.37 22.13 18.46
N PRO A 93 -28.23 22.02 17.75
CA PRO A 93 -28.06 21.79 16.32
C PRO A 93 -27.89 20.30 15.89
N MET A 94 -28.20 19.33 16.76
CA MET A 94 -28.08 17.90 16.42
C MET A 94 -29.10 17.47 15.36
N THR A 95 -28.68 16.58 14.46
CA THR A 95 -29.55 15.91 13.49
C THR A 95 -29.87 14.50 14.01
N CYS A 96 -31.16 14.17 14.09
CA CYS A 96 -31.59 12.82 14.45
C CYS A 96 -31.36 11.85 13.30
N LYS A 97 -30.79 10.69 13.59
CA LYS A 97 -30.72 9.55 12.69
C LYS A 97 -31.44 8.38 13.31
N ASN A 98 -32.41 7.83 12.59
CA ASN A 98 -33.12 6.65 13.00
C ASN A 98 -32.23 5.42 12.83
N LEU A 99 -32.20 4.54 13.82
CA LEU A 99 -31.44 3.29 13.85
C LEU A 99 -32.40 2.13 14.14
N LEU A 100 -32.02 0.91 13.78
CA LEU A 100 -32.86 -0.25 14.09
C LEU A 100 -32.94 -0.46 15.62
N GLY A 101 -34.12 -0.26 16.20
CA GLY A 101 -34.45 -0.36 17.62
C GLY A 101 -34.08 0.86 18.47
N SER A 102 -33.66 1.98 17.85
CA SER A 102 -33.08 3.13 18.56
C SER A 102 -32.97 4.38 17.66
N HIS A 103 -32.54 5.51 18.22
CA HIS A 103 -32.11 6.68 17.45
C HIS A 103 -30.80 7.26 17.98
N ALA A 104 -30.06 7.93 17.09
CA ALA A 104 -28.86 8.67 17.46
C ALA A 104 -28.98 10.15 17.10
N CYS A 105 -28.61 11.02 18.05
CA CYS A 105 -28.45 12.45 17.80
C CYS A 105 -27.01 12.74 17.38
N VAL A 106 -26.80 13.15 16.13
CA VAL A 106 -25.47 13.37 15.56
C VAL A 106 -25.22 14.87 15.40
N CYS A 107 -24.05 15.32 15.83
CA CYS A 107 -23.66 16.71 15.62
C CYS A 107 -23.32 17.01 14.15
N PRO A 108 -23.51 18.27 13.70
CA PRO A 108 -22.99 18.72 12.42
C PRO A 108 -21.49 18.49 12.32
N LYS A 109 -20.99 18.34 11.09
CA LYS A 109 -19.56 18.12 10.83
C LYS A 109 -18.71 19.22 11.50
N GLY A 110 -17.76 18.82 12.34
CA GLY A 110 -16.87 19.72 13.08
C GLY A 110 -17.33 20.11 14.50
N PHE A 111 -18.40 19.51 15.03
CA PHE A 111 -18.89 19.76 16.39
C PHE A 111 -18.86 18.48 17.24
N PRO A 112 -18.07 18.40 18.32
CA PRO A 112 -18.15 17.29 19.27
C PRO A 112 -19.38 17.38 20.20
N ILE A 113 -19.83 16.23 20.72
CA ILE A 113 -20.86 16.16 21.76
C ILE A 113 -20.19 16.35 23.12
N ILE A 114 -20.52 17.42 23.83
CA ILE A 114 -20.06 17.71 25.19
C ILE A 114 -21.30 17.81 26.10
N ASN A 115 -21.39 16.96 27.13
CA ASN A 115 -22.51 16.91 28.08
C ASN A 115 -23.91 16.80 27.44
N GLY A 116 -24.03 16.11 26.29
CA GLY A 116 -25.30 15.94 25.59
C GLY A 116 -25.72 17.14 24.72
N THR A 117 -24.79 18.05 24.43
CA THR A 117 -24.97 19.21 23.55
C THR A 117 -23.81 19.31 22.55
N CYS A 118 -24.09 19.73 21.31
CA CYS A 118 -23.02 20.04 20.36
C CYS A 118 -22.37 21.36 20.76
N GLU A 119 -21.09 21.30 21.10
CA GLU A 119 -20.28 22.47 21.40
C GLU A 119 -19.09 22.47 20.44
N GLY A 120 -18.86 23.57 19.73
CA GLY A 120 -17.78 23.66 18.74
C GLY A 120 -17.31 25.09 18.55
N LEU A 121 -16.02 25.20 18.24
CA LEU A 121 -15.35 26.46 17.90
C LEU A 121 -15.74 26.88 16.48
N VAL A 122 -16.46 27.99 16.34
CA VAL A 122 -16.55 28.74 15.08
C VAL A 122 -15.49 29.84 15.12
N VAL A 123 -14.59 29.85 14.13
CA VAL A 123 -13.82 31.05 13.78
C VAL A 123 -14.44 31.63 12.52
N ASP A 124 -15.54 32.36 12.71
CA ASP A 124 -15.95 33.43 11.80
C ASP A 124 -16.66 34.53 12.59
N SER A 125 -16.65 35.72 12.01
CA SER A 125 -17.10 36.95 12.64
C SER A 125 -18.61 37.19 12.59
N GLU A 126 -19.45 36.20 12.27
CA GLU A 126 -20.89 36.43 12.06
C GLU A 126 -21.86 35.62 12.95
N HIS A 127 -21.40 34.75 13.85
CA HIS A 127 -22.30 33.94 14.71
C HIS A 127 -22.02 34.09 16.22
N PRO A 128 -22.98 34.57 17.03
CA PRO A 128 -22.74 34.89 18.44
C PRO A 128 -23.12 33.73 19.37
N PHE A 129 -22.19 32.82 19.67
CA PHE A 129 -22.28 32.02 20.90
C PHE A 129 -20.92 31.93 21.61
N LYS A 130 -20.95 32.04 22.95
CA LYS A 130 -19.88 32.45 23.87
C LYS A 130 -18.58 31.62 23.76
N VAL A 131 -17.46 32.34 23.61
CA VAL A 131 -16.09 31.87 23.88
C VAL A 131 -15.85 31.90 25.40
N LEU A 132 -15.43 30.77 25.99
CA LEU A 132 -14.66 30.78 27.23
C LEU A 132 -13.18 30.85 26.85
N ASP A 133 -12.57 31.99 27.12
CA ASP A 133 -11.17 32.29 26.89
C ASP A 133 -10.30 31.46 27.86
N TYR A 134 -9.64 30.41 27.37
CA TYR A 134 -8.66 29.62 28.12
C TYR A 134 -7.23 29.98 27.76
N SER A 135 -6.96 31.22 27.32
CA SER A 135 -5.60 31.65 26.98
C SER A 135 -4.69 31.99 28.17
N SER A 136 -5.06 31.61 29.41
CA SER A 136 -4.26 31.95 30.60
C SER A 136 -3.72 30.79 31.42
N ASP A 137 -4.16 29.54 31.21
CA ASP A 137 -3.68 28.39 32.00
C ASP A 137 -3.08 27.32 31.08
N ALA A 138 -1.76 27.16 31.13
CA ALA A 138 -0.95 26.22 30.36
C ALA A 138 -1.22 24.73 30.65
N GLN A 139 -2.34 24.39 31.29
CA GLN A 139 -2.60 23.07 31.86
C GLN A 139 -3.95 22.45 31.47
N ASN A 140 -4.81 23.16 30.73
CA ASN A 140 -6.14 22.67 30.34
C ASN A 140 -6.44 22.92 28.85
N CYS A 141 -5.70 22.30 27.93
CA CYS A 141 -6.21 22.16 26.58
C CYS A 141 -7.38 21.15 26.57
N PRO A 142 -8.42 21.35 25.73
CA PRO A 142 -9.47 20.36 25.54
C PRO A 142 -8.90 19.01 25.12
N ALA A 143 -9.63 17.92 25.40
CA ALA A 143 -9.26 16.60 24.90
C ALA A 143 -9.10 16.63 23.37
N GLY A 144 -8.07 15.96 22.84
CA GLY A 144 -7.66 16.05 21.44
C GLY A 144 -6.70 17.19 21.11
N TYR A 145 -6.31 18.03 22.08
CA TYR A 145 -5.34 19.12 21.86
C TYR A 145 -4.17 19.04 22.85
N TYR A 146 -2.97 19.38 22.38
CA TYR A 146 -1.79 19.56 23.22
C TYR A 146 -1.36 21.02 23.29
N PHE A 147 -0.76 21.42 24.40
CA PHE A 147 -0.32 22.79 24.60
C PHE A 147 1.10 22.98 24.07
N GLU A 148 1.27 23.88 23.11
CA GLU A 148 2.58 24.30 22.63
C GLU A 148 2.63 25.82 22.42
N LYS A 149 3.65 26.48 23.01
CA LYS A 149 3.94 27.92 22.82
C LYS A 149 2.74 28.85 23.02
N GLY A 150 1.93 28.60 24.05
CA GLY A 150 0.81 29.49 24.40
C GLY A 150 -0.47 29.25 23.59
N LYS A 151 -0.54 28.17 22.81
CA LYS A 151 -1.71 27.79 22.02
C LYS A 151 -2.00 26.30 22.18
N CYS A 152 -3.28 25.94 22.15
CA CYS A 152 -3.69 24.55 22.01
C CYS A 152 -3.63 24.19 20.53
N LEU A 153 -2.79 23.21 20.20
CA LEU A 153 -2.65 22.66 18.86
C LEU A 153 -3.36 21.31 18.81
N ASP A 154 -3.95 21.04 17.65
CA ASP A 154 -4.64 19.79 17.37
C ASP A 154 -3.66 18.61 17.47
N THR A 155 -4.08 17.56 18.16
CA THR A 155 -3.31 16.33 18.26
C THR A 155 -3.60 15.51 17.01
N ASP A 156 -2.60 15.26 16.17
CA ASP A 156 -2.80 14.38 15.01
C ASP A 156 -2.78 12.91 15.47
N GLU A 157 -3.93 12.37 15.84
CA GLU A 157 -4.01 10.98 16.31
C GLU A 157 -3.66 9.97 15.20
N CYS A 158 -3.89 10.34 13.94
CA CYS A 158 -3.52 9.53 12.78
C CYS A 158 -2.00 9.41 12.61
N ALA A 159 -1.24 10.45 12.95
CA ALA A 159 0.22 10.45 12.89
C ALA A 159 0.89 9.77 14.10
N PHE A 160 0.21 9.72 15.25
CA PHE A 160 0.80 9.26 16.51
C PHE A 160 0.46 7.81 16.87
N ASP A 161 -0.80 7.39 16.75
CA ASP A 161 -1.28 6.07 17.23
C ASP A 161 -1.92 5.23 16.10
N ALA A 162 -2.13 5.82 14.91
CA ALA A 162 -2.81 5.20 13.78
C ALA A 162 -4.08 4.40 14.19
N PRO A 163 -5.05 5.04 14.86
CA PRO A 163 -6.15 4.37 15.55
C PRO A 163 -7.21 3.71 14.64
N CYS A 164 -7.09 3.81 13.32
CA CYS A 164 -8.04 3.26 12.37
C CYS A 164 -7.45 2.07 11.61
N ALA A 165 -8.24 1.02 11.41
CA ALA A 165 -7.80 -0.18 10.69
C ALA A 165 -7.62 0.01 9.17
N TYR A 166 -8.29 1.00 8.56
CA TYR A 166 -8.24 1.24 7.11
C TYR A 166 -7.78 2.65 6.77
N LYS A 167 -8.64 3.65 6.95
CA LYS A 167 -8.31 5.05 6.61
C LYS A 167 -8.63 5.97 7.78
N CYS A 168 -7.63 6.73 8.20
CA CYS A 168 -7.72 7.73 9.26
C CYS A 168 -7.63 9.13 8.66
N THR A 169 -8.53 10.02 9.05
CA THR A 169 -8.50 11.44 8.70
C THR A 169 -8.44 12.27 9.97
N ASN A 170 -7.34 13.01 10.16
CA ASN A 170 -7.20 13.91 11.31
C ASN A 170 -8.16 15.10 11.17
N ILE A 171 -8.91 15.41 12.23
CA ILE A 171 -9.85 16.52 12.27
C ILE A 171 -9.64 17.33 13.56
N PRO A 172 -10.00 18.62 13.61
CA PRO A 172 -9.78 19.40 14.83
C PRO A 172 -10.44 18.76 16.08
N GLY A 173 -9.61 18.37 17.04
CA GLY A 173 -9.95 17.78 18.33
C GLY A 173 -10.22 16.27 18.32
N ASN A 174 -10.06 15.58 17.18
CA ASN A 174 -10.30 14.13 17.07
C ASN A 174 -9.80 13.56 15.72
N TYR A 175 -10.11 12.30 15.44
CA TYR A 175 -9.92 11.68 14.14
C TYR A 175 -11.19 11.01 13.63
N GLN A 176 -11.29 10.80 12.33
CA GLN A 176 -12.37 10.06 11.69
C GLN A 176 -11.83 8.83 10.97
N CYS A 177 -12.33 7.65 11.34
CA CYS A 177 -12.09 6.42 10.59
C CYS A 177 -13.09 6.26 9.45
N GLU A 178 -12.61 5.76 8.32
CA GLU A 178 -13.42 5.27 7.22
C GLU A 178 -13.11 3.79 7.00
N CYS A 179 -14.08 3.05 6.49
CA CYS A 179 -13.94 1.64 6.12
C CYS A 179 -14.21 1.44 4.63
N PRO A 180 -13.68 0.36 4.02
CA PRO A 180 -13.99 0.00 2.65
C PRO A 180 -15.49 -0.23 2.43
N THR A 181 -15.92 -0.19 1.17
CA THR A 181 -17.32 -0.48 0.82
C THR A 181 -17.72 -1.89 1.28
N GLY A 182 -18.82 -1.99 2.03
CA GLY A 182 -19.28 -3.25 2.64
C GLY A 182 -18.94 -3.40 4.14
N TYR A 183 -18.18 -2.45 4.70
CA TYR A 183 -17.79 -2.42 6.10
C TYR A 183 -18.26 -1.13 6.78
N VAL A 184 -18.56 -1.22 8.07
CA VAL A 184 -18.82 -0.08 8.96
C VAL A 184 -17.74 0.03 10.02
N VAL A 185 -17.50 1.24 10.52
CA VAL A 185 -16.57 1.48 11.62
C VAL A 185 -17.16 0.85 12.89
N GLY A 186 -16.53 -0.22 13.38
CA GLY A 186 -16.84 -0.89 14.64
C GLY A 186 -16.16 -0.22 15.84
N GLU A 187 -16.21 -0.87 17.00
CA GLU A 187 -15.56 -0.39 18.21
C GLU A 187 -14.04 -0.22 18.01
N ASN A 188 -13.47 0.87 18.56
CA ASN A 188 -12.06 1.21 18.46
C ASN A 188 -11.50 1.39 17.03
N GLY A 189 -12.33 1.77 16.05
CA GLY A 189 -11.85 2.09 14.69
C GLY A 189 -11.56 0.87 13.81
N ILE A 190 -11.97 -0.33 14.24
CA ILE A 190 -11.84 -1.58 13.48
C ILE A 190 -13.02 -1.72 12.52
N CYS A 191 -12.76 -2.04 11.25
CA CYS A 191 -13.82 -2.24 10.27
C CYS A 191 -14.55 -3.57 10.51
N ALA A 192 -15.87 -3.50 10.68
CA ALA A 192 -16.77 -4.63 10.85
C ALA A 192 -17.66 -4.81 9.62
N VAL A 193 -17.99 -6.05 9.28
CA VAL A 193 -18.84 -6.40 8.13
C VAL A 193 -20.29 -5.99 8.45
N LEU A 194 -21.00 -5.38 7.50
CA LEU A 194 -22.47 -5.33 7.55
C LEU A 194 -23.00 -6.73 7.28
N ASP A 195 -23.72 -7.35 8.23
CA ASP A 195 -24.40 -8.63 8.04
C ASP A 195 -25.35 -8.55 6.84
N TYR A 196 -24.87 -8.99 5.67
CA TYR A 196 -25.70 -9.26 4.50
C TYR A 196 -26.09 -10.75 4.53
N SER A 197 -27.01 -11.09 5.41
CA SER A 197 -27.69 -12.39 5.44
C SER A 197 -29.05 -12.30 4.71
N SER A 198 -29.04 -12.14 3.38
CA SER A 198 -30.25 -12.47 2.60
C SER A 198 -30.09 -12.76 1.10
N ASP A 199 -28.96 -12.49 0.43
CA ASP A 199 -28.80 -12.87 -0.99
C ASP A 199 -27.45 -13.55 -1.28
N ALA A 200 -27.51 -14.88 -1.38
CA ALA A 200 -26.37 -15.81 -1.46
C ALA A 200 -25.65 -15.86 -2.83
N GLN A 201 -25.34 -14.72 -3.48
CA GLN A 201 -24.55 -14.82 -4.71
C GLN A 201 -23.61 -13.67 -5.10
N ASN A 202 -23.54 -12.57 -4.34
CA ASN A 202 -22.60 -11.49 -4.63
C ASN A 202 -21.89 -11.01 -3.37
N CYS A 203 -20.75 -11.61 -3.05
CA CYS A 203 -19.82 -10.99 -2.11
C CYS A 203 -19.23 -9.69 -2.73
N PRO A 204 -18.87 -8.69 -1.91
CA PRO A 204 -18.13 -7.52 -2.39
C PRO A 204 -16.84 -7.93 -3.12
N ALA A 205 -16.33 -7.05 -4.00
CA ALA A 205 -15.04 -7.29 -4.65
C ALA A 205 -13.93 -7.49 -3.59
N GLY A 206 -13.04 -8.45 -3.82
CA GLY A 206 -12.03 -8.88 -2.84
C GLY A 206 -12.51 -10.00 -1.90
N TYR A 207 -13.74 -10.51 -2.04
CA TYR A 207 -14.28 -11.59 -1.21
C TYR A 207 -14.84 -12.74 -2.05
N TYR A 208 -14.76 -13.96 -1.51
CA TYR A 208 -15.40 -15.14 -2.07
C TYR A 208 -16.42 -15.73 -1.09
N PHE A 209 -17.45 -16.37 -1.63
CA PHE A 209 -18.50 -16.97 -0.82
C PHE A 209 -18.13 -18.41 -0.44
N GLU A 210 -18.08 -18.69 0.86
CA GLU A 210 -17.90 -20.04 1.37
C GLU A 210 -18.78 -20.28 2.60
N LYS A 211 -19.58 -21.36 2.58
CA LYS A 211 -20.43 -21.82 3.71
C LYS A 211 -21.31 -20.72 4.33
N GLY A 212 -21.97 -19.93 3.49
CA GLY A 212 -22.92 -18.91 3.98
C GLY A 212 -22.26 -17.62 4.44
N LYS A 213 -20.95 -17.46 4.28
CA LYS A 213 -20.20 -16.26 4.68
C LYS A 213 -19.34 -15.75 3.52
N CYS A 214 -19.15 -14.44 3.46
CA CYS A 214 -18.15 -13.85 2.60
C CYS A 214 -16.80 -13.87 3.34
N LEU A 215 -15.84 -14.58 2.76
CA LEU A 215 -14.48 -14.68 3.26
C LEU A 215 -13.57 -13.83 2.40
N ASP A 216 -12.60 -13.20 3.06
CA ASP A 216 -11.58 -12.38 2.42
C ASP A 216 -10.76 -13.20 1.41
N THR A 217 -10.55 -12.66 0.22
CA THR A 217 -9.71 -13.29 -0.80
C THR A 217 -8.26 -12.92 -0.51
N ASP A 218 -7.45 -13.88 -0.08
CA ASP A 218 -6.02 -13.62 0.08
C ASP A 218 -5.33 -13.53 -1.28
N GLU A 219 -5.27 -12.32 -1.86
CA GLU A 219 -4.64 -12.11 -3.17
C GLU A 219 -3.13 -12.38 -3.13
N CYS A 220 -2.51 -12.22 -1.96
CA CYS A 220 -1.10 -12.51 -1.75
C CYS A 220 -0.78 -14.01 -1.82
N ALA A 221 -1.71 -14.87 -1.39
CA ALA A 221 -1.56 -16.31 -1.47
C ALA A 221 -1.86 -16.89 -2.87
N PHE A 222 -2.72 -16.23 -3.64
CA PHE A 222 -3.23 -16.77 -4.90
C PHE A 222 -2.55 -16.22 -6.16
N ASP A 223 -2.46 -14.89 -6.30
CA ASP A 223 -2.00 -14.23 -7.53
C ASP A 223 -0.61 -13.56 -7.36
N ALA A 224 -0.19 -13.33 -6.10
CA ALA A 224 1.03 -12.61 -5.75
C ALA A 224 1.18 -11.29 -6.56
N PRO A 225 0.20 -10.37 -6.47
CA PRO A 225 0.09 -9.23 -7.37
C PRO A 225 1.21 -8.18 -7.22
N CYS A 226 1.97 -8.22 -6.11
CA CYS A 226 3.02 -7.26 -5.81
C CYS A 226 4.40 -7.74 -6.26
N ALA A 227 5.20 -6.86 -6.85
CA ALA A 227 6.57 -7.18 -7.29
C ALA A 227 7.57 -7.41 -6.15
N TYR A 228 7.26 -6.98 -4.93
CA TYR A 228 8.15 -7.10 -3.77
C TYR A 228 7.48 -7.70 -2.54
N LYS A 229 6.67 -6.92 -1.80
CA LYS A 229 5.98 -7.40 -0.60
C LYS A 229 4.49 -7.13 -0.73
N CYS A 230 3.70 -8.18 -0.48
CA CYS A 230 2.24 -8.15 -0.47
C CYS A 230 1.76 -8.39 0.95
N THR A 231 0.85 -7.54 1.42
CA THR A 231 0.17 -7.70 2.70
C THR A 231 -1.32 -7.82 2.42
N ASN A 232 -1.91 -8.98 2.76
CA ASN A 232 -3.35 -9.20 2.61
C ASN A 232 -4.09 -8.36 3.65
N ILE A 233 -5.12 -7.64 3.22
CA ILE A 233 -5.99 -6.84 4.09
C ILE A 233 -7.45 -7.18 3.76
N PRO A 234 -8.40 -7.08 4.71
CA PRO A 234 -9.77 -7.42 4.38
C PRO A 234 -10.31 -6.65 3.16
N GLY A 235 -10.56 -7.37 2.07
CA GLY A 235 -11.19 -6.93 0.83
C GLY A 235 -10.24 -6.39 -0.22
N ASN A 236 -8.93 -6.45 0.04
CA ASN A 236 -7.91 -6.00 -0.90
C ASN A 236 -6.51 -6.46 -0.45
N TYR A 237 -5.48 -5.97 -1.12
CA TYR A 237 -4.10 -6.15 -0.69
C TYR A 237 -3.34 -4.83 -0.74
N GLN A 238 -2.29 -4.73 0.05
CA GLN A 238 -1.35 -3.62 0.01
C GLN A 238 0.00 -4.09 -0.51
N CYS A 239 0.49 -3.43 -1.57
CA CYS A 239 1.85 -3.61 -2.03
C CYS A 239 2.80 -2.63 -1.34
N GLU A 240 3.95 -3.14 -0.94
CA GLU A 240 5.06 -2.33 -0.47
C GLU A 240 6.27 -2.54 -1.40
N CYS A 241 7.03 -1.47 -1.61
CA CYS A 241 8.28 -1.48 -2.37
C CYS A 241 9.47 -1.21 -1.44
N PRO A 242 10.67 -1.69 -1.77
CA PRO A 242 11.86 -1.40 -0.98
C PRO A 242 12.23 0.09 -1.08
N THR A 243 13.07 0.56 -0.15
CA THR A 243 13.60 1.92 -0.18
C THR A 243 14.21 2.26 -1.53
N GLY A 244 13.93 3.47 -2.03
CA GLY A 244 14.34 3.92 -3.37
C GLY A 244 13.34 3.57 -4.47
N TYR A 245 12.22 2.92 -4.14
CA TYR A 245 11.14 2.62 -5.08
C TYR A 245 9.79 3.07 -4.55
N VAL A 246 8.86 3.34 -5.47
CA VAL A 246 7.45 3.60 -5.22
C VAL A 246 6.58 2.56 -5.92
N VAL A 247 5.39 2.30 -5.37
CA VAL A 247 4.41 1.42 -6.01
C VAL A 247 3.90 2.09 -7.28
N GLY A 248 4.23 1.52 -8.43
CA GLY A 248 3.74 1.93 -9.74
C GLY A 248 2.46 1.20 -10.14
N GLU A 249 2.13 1.24 -11.43
CA GLU A 249 0.95 0.55 -11.96
C GLU A 249 1.03 -0.97 -11.73
N ASN A 250 -0.10 -1.59 -11.40
CA ASN A 250 -0.26 -3.03 -11.20
C ASN A 250 0.70 -3.64 -10.13
N GLY A 251 1.06 -2.89 -9.09
CA GLY A 251 1.89 -3.41 -8.00
C GLY A 251 3.39 -3.56 -8.35
N ILE A 252 3.84 -3.00 -9.48
CA ILE A 252 5.24 -3.02 -9.89
C ILE A 252 6.00 -1.88 -9.22
N CYS A 253 7.17 -2.18 -8.65
CA CYS A 253 8.02 -1.15 -8.05
C CYS A 253 8.72 -0.33 -9.13
N ALA A 254 8.46 0.98 -9.13
CA ALA A 254 9.09 1.97 -9.99
C ALA A 254 10.19 2.69 -9.21
N ASP A 255 11.34 2.88 -9.87
CA ASP A 255 12.48 3.60 -9.32
C ASP A 255 12.14 5.06 -9.03
N ILE A 256 12.59 5.58 -7.88
CA ILE A 256 12.51 7.01 -7.58
C ILE A 256 13.73 7.67 -8.21
N ASP A 257 13.54 8.56 -9.18
CA ASP A 257 14.66 9.34 -9.72
C ASP A 257 15.09 10.42 -8.72
N GLU A 258 16.03 10.08 -7.82
CA GLU A 258 16.46 11.04 -6.81
C GLU A 258 17.23 12.22 -7.42
N CYS A 259 17.81 12.05 -8.62
CA CYS A 259 18.49 13.11 -9.34
C CYS A 259 17.53 14.14 -9.96
N ALA A 260 16.23 13.85 -10.02
CA ALA A 260 15.22 14.81 -10.45
C ALA A 260 14.89 15.86 -9.36
N PHE A 261 15.28 15.62 -8.10
CA PHE A 261 15.01 16.53 -6.99
C PHE A 261 16.11 17.60 -6.83
N GLU A 262 15.72 18.81 -6.42
CA GLU A 262 16.68 19.88 -6.13
C GLU A 262 17.59 19.48 -4.96
N ASN A 263 18.90 19.67 -5.13
CA ASN A 263 19.95 19.33 -4.16
C ASN A 263 20.15 17.83 -3.88
N ALA A 264 19.80 16.95 -4.82
CA ALA A 264 20.13 15.53 -4.74
C ALA A 264 21.61 15.28 -4.40
N CYS A 265 22.50 16.04 -5.05
CA CYS A 265 23.94 16.03 -4.76
C CYS A 265 24.43 17.42 -4.34
N THR A 266 25.55 17.46 -3.63
CA THR A 266 26.13 18.72 -3.16
C THR A 266 27.06 19.35 -4.19
N GLY A 267 26.99 20.66 -4.39
CA GLY A 267 27.97 21.40 -5.20
C GLY A 267 27.98 21.03 -6.70
N SER A 268 29.13 20.63 -7.24
CA SER A 268 29.37 20.35 -8.68
C SER A 268 29.50 18.86 -8.99
N GLU A 269 28.98 18.00 -8.12
CA GLU A 269 28.99 16.55 -8.30
C GLU A 269 28.01 16.11 -9.40
N LEU A 270 28.37 15.08 -10.15
CA LEU A 270 27.47 14.48 -11.13
C LEU A 270 26.55 13.49 -10.42
N CYS A 271 25.24 13.78 -10.40
CA CYS A 271 24.24 12.84 -9.90
C CYS A 271 24.05 11.69 -10.90
N PHE A 272 24.09 10.46 -10.40
CA PHE A 272 23.79 9.23 -11.13
C PHE A 272 22.60 8.55 -10.46
N ASN A 273 21.45 8.56 -11.14
CA ASN A 273 20.27 7.80 -10.75
C ASN A 273 20.51 6.31 -11.01
N GLU A 274 20.55 5.51 -9.95
CA GLU A 274 20.71 4.06 -9.99
C GLU A 274 19.35 3.41 -9.69
N LEU A 275 19.12 2.14 -10.08
CA LEU A 275 17.85 1.50 -9.73
C LEU A 275 17.81 1.20 -8.22
N GLY A 276 16.99 1.96 -7.48
CA GLY A 276 16.76 1.88 -6.04
C GLY A 276 17.65 2.77 -5.19
N SER A 277 18.42 3.68 -5.80
CA SER A 277 19.31 4.61 -5.11
C SER A 277 19.91 5.62 -6.08
N TYR A 278 20.68 6.57 -5.58
CA TYR A 278 21.50 7.44 -6.42
C TYR A 278 22.94 7.53 -5.88
N SER A 279 23.85 7.94 -6.75
CA SER A 279 25.22 8.24 -6.34
C SER A 279 25.71 9.59 -6.85
N CYS A 280 26.44 10.29 -5.99
CA CYS A 280 27.07 11.56 -6.32
C CYS A 280 28.53 11.31 -6.71
N LEU A 281 28.84 11.45 -7.99
CA LEU A 281 30.17 11.23 -8.54
C LEU A 281 30.98 12.53 -8.49
N ALA A 282 31.81 12.69 -7.45
CA ALA A 282 32.64 13.88 -7.27
C ALA A 282 33.76 14.02 -8.32
N LYS A 283 34.30 12.91 -8.85
CA LYS A 283 35.36 12.89 -9.87
C LYS A 283 35.07 11.83 -10.94
N PRO A 284 34.09 12.05 -11.83
CA PRO A 284 33.70 11.06 -12.83
C PRO A 284 34.74 10.88 -13.94
N CYS A 285 35.69 11.82 -14.06
CA CYS A 285 36.67 11.86 -15.13
C CYS A 285 38.03 11.27 -14.75
N PRO A 286 38.75 10.63 -15.70
CA PRO A 286 40.14 10.21 -15.51
C PRO A 286 41.07 11.37 -15.15
N ARG A 287 42.24 11.05 -14.57
CA ARG A 287 43.28 12.05 -14.26
C ARG A 287 43.61 12.88 -15.51
N LYS A 288 43.75 14.21 -15.34
CA LYS A 288 43.96 15.23 -16.39
C LYS A 288 42.74 15.61 -17.24
N PHE A 289 41.55 15.19 -16.84
CA PHE A 289 40.30 15.66 -17.43
C PHE A 289 39.46 16.37 -16.37
N ARG A 290 38.72 17.40 -16.78
CA ARG A 290 37.70 18.07 -15.97
C ARG A 290 36.33 17.72 -16.51
N PHE A 291 35.37 17.49 -15.63
CA PHE A 291 33.99 17.26 -16.04
C PHE A 291 33.34 18.58 -16.46
N ASN A 292 32.57 18.55 -17.53
CA ASN A 292 31.70 19.63 -17.97
C ASN A 292 30.25 19.17 -17.80
N LEU A 293 29.52 19.85 -16.90
CA LEU A 293 28.13 19.56 -16.54
C LEU A 293 27.16 19.84 -17.71
N ASP A 294 27.44 20.86 -18.54
CA ASP A 294 26.54 21.24 -19.64
C ASP A 294 26.56 20.23 -20.79
N THR A 295 27.73 19.62 -21.05
CA THR A 295 27.92 18.72 -22.19
C THR A 295 28.05 17.25 -21.80
N PHE A 296 28.02 16.93 -20.50
CA PHE A 296 28.24 15.58 -19.95
C PHE A 296 29.53 14.93 -20.49
N GLN A 297 30.59 15.74 -20.61
CA GLN A 297 31.88 15.32 -21.17
C GLN A 297 33.03 15.60 -20.22
N CYS A 298 33.98 14.69 -20.20
CA CYS A 298 35.30 14.94 -19.64
C CYS A 298 36.15 15.67 -20.68
N VAL A 299 36.43 16.94 -20.42
CA VAL A 299 37.26 17.79 -21.27
C VAL A 299 38.72 17.74 -20.79
N PRO A 300 39.70 17.58 -21.67
CA PRO A 300 41.11 17.57 -21.27
C PRO A 300 41.53 18.87 -20.60
N ILE A 301 42.32 18.78 -19.52
CA ILE A 301 42.92 19.93 -18.84
C ILE A 301 44.26 20.25 -19.53
N CYS A 302 44.20 20.92 -20.68
CA CYS A 302 45.37 21.43 -21.39
C CYS A 302 45.02 22.56 -22.37
N LYS A 303 46.02 23.37 -22.77
CA LYS A 303 45.84 24.49 -23.72
C LYS A 303 45.88 24.06 -25.19
N ASN A 304 46.60 22.99 -25.53
CA ASN A 304 46.69 22.41 -26.89
C ASN A 304 46.77 20.88 -26.78
N CYS A 305 45.61 20.23 -26.71
CA CYS A 305 45.50 18.81 -26.44
C CYS A 305 45.37 18.02 -27.75
N SER A 306 46.11 16.90 -27.88
CA SER A 306 45.81 15.90 -28.91
C SER A 306 44.67 14.95 -28.49
N SER A 307 44.30 14.95 -27.21
CA SER A 307 43.23 14.13 -26.65
C SER A 307 41.88 14.76 -26.92
N THR A 308 40.92 13.95 -27.37
CA THR A 308 39.53 14.36 -27.56
C THR A 308 38.76 14.31 -26.23
N PRO A 309 37.67 15.09 -26.08
CA PRO A 309 36.73 14.92 -24.97
C PRO A 309 36.24 13.46 -24.87
N ILE A 310 35.99 13.00 -23.64
CA ILE A 310 35.44 11.68 -23.36
C ILE A 310 33.98 11.86 -22.98
N ASN A 311 33.07 11.17 -23.67
CA ASN A 311 31.65 11.20 -23.30
C ASN A 311 31.39 10.26 -22.11
N LEU A 312 30.53 10.69 -21.20
CA LEU A 312 30.09 9.90 -20.05
C LEU A 312 28.69 9.36 -20.31
N HIS A 313 28.50 8.08 -19.99
CA HIS A 313 27.20 7.42 -20.03
C HIS A 313 26.96 6.72 -18.70
N LEU A 314 25.76 6.91 -18.17
CA LEU A 314 25.30 6.30 -16.93
C LEU A 314 24.23 5.28 -17.31
N LEU A 315 24.41 4.03 -16.91
CA LEU A 315 23.52 2.92 -17.29
C LEU A 315 23.13 2.14 -16.04
N PRO A 316 21.95 2.42 -15.47
CA PRO A 316 21.38 1.58 -14.44
C PRO A 316 20.71 0.36 -15.09
N VAL A 317 20.92 -0.83 -14.54
CA VAL A 317 20.35 -2.10 -15.05
C VAL A 317 19.77 -2.95 -13.93
N LYS A 318 18.74 -3.73 -14.24
CA LYS A 318 18.10 -4.66 -13.28
C LYS A 318 19.06 -5.77 -12.86
N HIS A 319 18.87 -6.31 -11.67
CA HIS A 319 19.58 -7.51 -11.26
C HIS A 319 19.21 -8.70 -12.15
N GLY A 320 20.11 -9.69 -12.24
CA GLY A 320 19.75 -11.02 -12.71
C GLY A 320 19.83 -11.20 -14.21
N LEU A 321 20.27 -10.18 -14.95
CA LEU A 321 20.48 -10.26 -16.40
C LEU A 321 21.42 -11.43 -16.73
N PRO A 322 21.01 -12.38 -17.60
CA PRO A 322 21.80 -13.55 -17.93
C PRO A 322 23.06 -13.17 -18.69
N ALA A 323 24.02 -14.10 -18.77
CA ALA A 323 25.21 -13.91 -19.60
C ALA A 323 24.81 -13.63 -21.06
N GLU A 324 25.64 -12.83 -21.74
CA GLU A 324 25.41 -12.38 -23.11
C GLU A 324 24.14 -11.53 -23.34
N THR A 325 23.67 -10.83 -22.31
CA THR A 325 22.60 -9.83 -22.47
C THR A 325 23.14 -8.61 -23.21
N PRO A 326 22.48 -8.14 -24.29
CA PRO A 326 22.88 -6.90 -24.97
C PRO A 326 22.52 -5.68 -24.11
N LEU A 327 23.53 -4.92 -23.68
CA LEU A 327 23.34 -3.76 -22.79
C LEU A 327 23.40 -2.43 -23.54
N ILE A 328 24.38 -2.27 -24.43
CA ILE A 328 24.64 -0.99 -25.10
C ILE A 328 24.92 -1.25 -26.56
N ARG A 329 24.16 -0.60 -27.44
CA ARG A 329 24.47 -0.58 -28.87
C ARG A 329 25.29 0.66 -29.20
N LEU A 330 26.50 0.44 -29.70
CA LEU A 330 27.40 1.47 -30.16
C LEU A 330 27.25 1.61 -31.67
N THR A 331 27.00 2.83 -32.14
CA THR A 331 26.95 3.15 -33.58
C THR A 331 27.65 4.49 -33.79
N ALA A 332 28.49 4.57 -34.82
CA ALA A 332 29.14 5.81 -35.20
C ALA A 332 28.39 6.48 -36.34
N HIS A 333 28.12 7.78 -36.20
CA HIS A 333 27.45 8.59 -37.21
C HIS A 333 28.36 9.74 -37.65
N ASP A 334 28.20 10.21 -38.89
CA ASP A 334 28.76 11.48 -39.33
C ASP A 334 27.85 12.66 -38.95
N HIS A 335 28.26 13.88 -39.31
CA HIS A 335 27.50 15.09 -39.04
C HIS A 335 26.11 15.15 -39.69
N ASP A 336 25.88 14.35 -40.74
CA ASP A 336 24.58 14.24 -41.43
C ASP A 336 23.72 13.11 -40.81
N GLY A 337 24.19 12.48 -39.73
CA GLY A 337 23.53 11.35 -39.08
C GLY A 337 23.71 10.00 -39.80
N ARG A 338 24.54 9.93 -40.85
CA ARG A 338 24.75 8.68 -41.61
C ARG A 338 25.73 7.77 -40.88
N VAL A 339 25.43 6.47 -40.86
CA VAL A 339 26.26 5.47 -40.18
C VAL A 339 27.63 5.33 -40.87
N LEU A 340 28.69 5.48 -40.08
CA LEU A 340 30.07 5.24 -40.50
C LEU A 340 30.36 3.73 -40.47
N ARG A 341 30.10 3.04 -41.59
CA ARG A 341 30.23 1.56 -41.67
C ARG A 341 31.64 1.04 -41.38
N LYS A 342 32.66 1.88 -41.51
CA LYS A 342 34.07 1.55 -41.18
C LYS A 342 34.42 2.03 -39.78
N SER A 343 33.68 1.54 -38.80
CA SER A 343 33.91 1.81 -37.38
C SER A 343 34.28 0.55 -36.62
N SER A 344 35.28 0.68 -35.74
CA SER A 344 35.76 -0.38 -34.88
C SER A 344 35.74 0.09 -33.42
N PHE A 345 35.31 -0.79 -32.53
CA PHE A 345 35.18 -0.52 -31.10
C PHE A 345 36.06 -1.49 -30.31
N LYS A 346 36.70 -1.02 -29.25
CA LYS A 346 37.53 -1.82 -28.35
C LYS A 346 37.31 -1.38 -26.90
N ILE A 347 37.14 -2.34 -26.00
CA ILE A 347 37.16 -2.08 -24.56
C ILE A 347 38.64 -1.99 -24.14
N LYS A 348 39.01 -0.92 -23.43
CA LYS A 348 40.41 -0.60 -23.06
C LYS A 348 40.88 -1.34 -21.80
N THR A 349 39.98 -1.82 -20.96
CA THR A 349 40.28 -2.45 -19.66
C THR A 349 39.74 -3.89 -19.60
N PRO A 350 40.36 -4.80 -18.84
CA PRO A 350 39.75 -6.07 -18.52
C PRO A 350 38.49 -5.79 -17.71
N THR A 351 37.33 -6.14 -18.27
CA THR A 351 36.04 -5.99 -17.60
C THR A 351 35.24 -7.28 -17.73
N GLU A 352 34.14 -7.37 -16.99
CA GLU A 352 33.14 -8.43 -17.15
C GLU A 352 32.29 -8.27 -18.42
N PHE A 353 32.70 -7.40 -19.33
CA PHE A 353 31.98 -7.10 -20.57
C PHE A 353 32.82 -7.41 -21.79
N PHE A 354 32.15 -7.70 -22.90
CA PHE A 354 32.78 -7.91 -24.19
C PHE A 354 31.98 -7.24 -25.30
N LEU A 355 32.62 -7.02 -26.44
CA LEU A 355 31.99 -6.43 -27.62
C LEU A 355 31.69 -7.53 -28.64
N ARG A 356 30.47 -7.53 -29.16
CA ARG A 356 30.06 -8.30 -30.34
C ARG A 356 29.85 -7.34 -31.52
N PRO A 357 30.70 -7.38 -32.56
CA PRO A 357 30.49 -6.59 -33.77
C PRO A 357 29.21 -7.00 -34.49
N ASP A 358 28.48 -6.03 -35.02
CA ASP A 358 27.29 -6.27 -35.85
C ASP A 358 27.72 -6.54 -37.30
N LEU A 359 27.59 -7.80 -37.73
CA LEU A 359 28.09 -8.27 -39.02
C LEU A 359 27.22 -7.83 -40.21
N THR A 360 25.96 -7.46 -39.98
CA THR A 360 25.00 -7.15 -41.07
C THR A 360 24.92 -5.66 -41.37
N ALA A 361 25.01 -4.80 -40.35
CA ALA A 361 24.95 -3.35 -40.52
C ALA A 361 26.32 -2.73 -40.88
N GLY A 362 27.41 -3.26 -40.30
CA GLY A 362 28.76 -2.67 -40.39
C GLY A 362 28.86 -1.32 -39.65
N GLY A 363 29.88 -1.15 -38.83
CA GLY A 363 30.11 0.11 -38.08
C GLY A 363 29.33 0.25 -36.78
N SER A 364 28.68 -0.82 -36.33
CA SER A 364 28.07 -0.95 -35.00
C SER A 364 28.66 -2.12 -34.21
N ALA A 365 28.61 -2.02 -32.90
CA ALA A 365 28.96 -3.10 -31.99
C ALA A 365 28.08 -3.06 -30.75
N THR A 366 27.79 -4.21 -30.17
CA THR A 366 27.00 -4.32 -28.94
C THR A 366 27.90 -4.70 -27.78
N VAL A 367 27.77 -4.01 -26.65
CA VAL A 367 28.39 -4.38 -25.37
C VAL A 367 27.49 -5.39 -24.68
N LEU A 368 28.05 -6.52 -24.29
CA LEU A 368 27.36 -7.58 -23.56
C LEU A 368 28.13 -7.95 -22.30
N ASN A 369 27.44 -8.45 -21.29
CA ASN A 369 28.03 -9.03 -20.09
C ASN A 369 28.51 -10.47 -20.35
N LYS A 370 29.68 -10.84 -19.80
CA LYS A 370 30.26 -12.19 -19.89
C LYS A 370 29.57 -13.19 -18.98
N HIS A 371 29.18 -12.72 -17.79
CA HIS A 371 28.55 -13.53 -16.75
C HIS A 371 27.27 -12.85 -16.28
N LYS A 372 26.40 -13.61 -15.61
CA LYS A 372 25.20 -13.06 -14.97
C LYS A 372 25.60 -11.90 -14.05
N LEU A 373 24.95 -10.75 -14.20
CA LEU A 373 25.29 -9.57 -13.40
C LEU A 373 24.85 -9.76 -11.94
N THR A 374 25.80 -9.63 -11.03
CA THR A 374 25.59 -9.72 -9.58
C THR A 374 24.90 -8.46 -9.03
N SER A 375 23.95 -8.64 -8.12
CA SER A 375 23.18 -7.56 -7.50
C SER A 375 24.08 -6.55 -6.78
N GLY A 376 23.73 -5.27 -6.89
CA GLY A 376 24.44 -4.18 -6.19
C GLY A 376 25.87 -3.92 -6.67
N THR A 377 26.28 -4.46 -7.83
CA THR A 377 27.63 -4.23 -8.36
C THR A 377 27.69 -3.03 -9.29
N ARG A 378 28.85 -2.35 -9.28
CA ARG A 378 29.13 -1.20 -10.14
C ARG A 378 30.32 -1.48 -11.01
N HIS A 379 30.23 -1.11 -12.28
CA HIS A 379 31.25 -1.38 -13.29
C HIS A 379 31.56 -0.12 -14.10
N GLN A 380 32.80 0.01 -14.53
CA GLN A 380 33.25 1.11 -15.36
C GLN A 380 33.88 0.55 -16.65
N ILE A 381 33.30 0.90 -17.79
CA ILE A 381 33.72 0.41 -19.11
C ILE A 381 34.31 1.57 -19.91
N ALA A 382 35.61 1.51 -20.18
CA ALA A 382 36.28 2.44 -21.07
C ALA A 382 36.27 1.90 -22.50
N ILE A 383 35.59 2.58 -23.42
CA ILE A 383 35.44 2.16 -24.81
C ILE A 383 36.19 3.13 -25.70
N HIS A 384 37.04 2.58 -26.57
CA HIS A 384 37.73 3.31 -27.61
C HIS A 384 37.11 2.97 -28.96
N SER A 385 36.78 3.99 -29.73
CA SER A 385 36.28 3.86 -31.08
C SER A 385 37.20 4.51 -32.09
N ILE A 386 37.28 3.88 -33.26
CA ILE A 386 37.95 4.42 -34.44
C ILE A 386 36.95 4.34 -35.58
N SER A 387 36.58 5.49 -36.14
CA SER A 387 35.61 5.60 -37.23
C SER A 387 36.25 6.27 -38.43
N VAL A 388 35.91 5.82 -39.63
CA VAL A 388 36.44 6.37 -40.89
C VAL A 388 35.30 6.95 -41.70
N SER A 389 35.48 8.18 -42.19
CA SER A 389 34.50 8.87 -43.04
C SER A 389 34.17 8.08 -44.31
N HIS A 390 33.02 8.37 -44.92
CA HIS A 390 32.55 7.73 -46.16
C HIS A 390 33.58 7.82 -47.30
N ASP A 391 34.25 8.97 -47.44
CA ASP A 391 35.30 9.21 -48.43
C ASP A 391 36.67 8.63 -48.05
N ARG A 392 36.78 8.00 -46.86
CA ARG A 392 37.99 7.42 -46.27
C ARG A 392 39.14 8.39 -46.00
N LYS A 393 38.90 9.70 -46.06
CA LYS A 393 39.93 10.71 -45.86
C LYS A 393 40.13 11.08 -44.40
N ILE A 394 39.07 10.99 -43.59
CA ILE A 394 39.07 11.44 -42.21
C ILE A 394 38.91 10.24 -41.28
N LYS A 395 39.75 10.23 -40.24
CA LYS A 395 39.71 9.22 -39.18
C LYS A 395 39.36 9.90 -37.87
N TYR A 396 38.21 9.53 -37.33
CA TYR A 396 37.74 9.98 -36.02
C TYR A 396 38.18 9.00 -34.94
N LYS A 397 38.57 9.53 -33.79
CA LYS A 397 38.86 8.77 -32.58
C LYS A 397 37.97 9.31 -31.48
N THR A 398 37.20 8.44 -30.84
CA THR A 398 36.32 8.84 -29.75
C THR A 398 36.43 7.85 -28.61
N ASP A 399 36.56 8.40 -27.41
CA ASP A 399 36.58 7.64 -26.16
C ASP A 399 35.28 7.89 -25.41
N PHE A 400 34.74 6.83 -24.82
CA PHE A 400 33.53 6.87 -24.00
C PHE A 400 33.81 6.16 -22.70
N LEU A 401 33.20 6.66 -21.62
CA LEU A 401 33.21 6.03 -20.33
C LEU A 401 31.79 5.71 -19.91
N VAL A 402 31.51 4.43 -19.71
CA VAL A 402 30.20 3.95 -19.27
C VAL A 402 30.30 3.50 -17.82
N PHE A 403 29.46 4.06 -16.97
CA PHE A 403 29.22 3.55 -15.62
C PHE A 403 27.97 2.69 -15.65
N VAL A 404 28.11 1.42 -15.28
CA VAL A 404 27.00 0.49 -15.16
C VAL A 404 26.74 0.24 -13.69
N SER A 405 25.52 0.49 -13.21
CA SER A 405 25.09 0.09 -11.86
C SER A 405 24.04 -1.00 -11.98
N VAL A 406 24.19 -2.08 -11.20
CA VAL A 406 23.26 -3.20 -11.17
C VAL A 406 22.39 -3.08 -9.92
N SER A 407 21.07 -3.02 -10.11
CA SER A 407 20.08 -3.00 -9.02
C SER A 407 20.31 -4.13 -8.01
N GLN A 408 19.84 -3.93 -6.79
CA GLN A 408 19.72 -5.03 -5.83
C GLN A 408 18.51 -5.93 -6.13
N TYR A 409 17.51 -5.38 -6.83
CA TYR A 409 16.22 -6.00 -7.09
C TYR A 409 16.06 -6.36 -8.58
N PRO A 410 15.17 -7.30 -8.93
CA PRO A 410 14.97 -7.76 -10.31
C PRO A 410 14.16 -6.80 -11.18
N PHE A 411 13.61 -5.72 -10.60
CA PHE A 411 12.80 -4.71 -11.28
C PHE A 411 13.57 -3.42 -11.57
#